data_AF-E6PGR7-F1
#
_entry.id   AF-E6PGR7-F1
#
_cell.length_a   1.000
_cell.length_b   1.000
_cell.length_c   1.000
_cell.angle_alpha   90.00
_cell.angle_beta   90.00
_cell.angle_gamma   90.00
#
_symmetry.space_group_name_H-M   'P 1'
#
loop_
_entity.id
_entity.type
_entity.pdbx_description
1 polymer ?
#
loop_
_entity_poly.entity_id
_entity_poly.type
_entity_poly.pdbx_seq_one_letter_code
_entity_poly.pdbx_strand_id
1 'polypeptide(L)' 'MDVIELLEAEHRGAETLMNRILASGDAAERERLLRQLVNALTIHNANEENIVYPAIGEAAN' A
#
# COMPACT_ATOMS: atom_id res chain seq x y z
N MET A 1 6.37 13.06 9.73
CA MET A 1 6.27 11.83 8.95
C MET A 1 7.40 10.90 9.34
N ASP A 2 7.15 10.16 10.41
CA ASP A 2 7.93 8.95 10.69
C ASP A 2 7.47 7.80 9.77
N VAL A 3 8.09 6.64 9.92
CA VAL A 3 7.80 5.46 9.10
C VAL A 3 6.38 4.91 9.32
N ILE A 4 5.82 5.05 10.52
CA ILE A 4 4.46 4.58 10.82
C ILE A 4 3.45 5.52 10.15
N GLU A 5 3.63 6.83 10.28
CA GLU A 5 2.79 7.82 9.59
C GLU A 5 2.83 7.64 8.06
N LEU A 6 3.97 7.24 7.50
CA LEU A 6 4.11 6.91 6.09
C LEU A 6 3.30 5.67 5.70
N LEU A 7 3.43 4.56 6.43
CA LEU A 7 2.71 3.31 6.13
C LEU A 7 1.19 3.49 6.25
N GLU A 8 0.72 4.24 7.26
CA GLU A 8 -0.70 4.56 7.38
C GLU A 8 -1.22 5.35 6.17
N ALA A 9 -0.41 6.28 5.64
CA ALA A 9 -0.76 7.01 4.43
C ALA A 9 -0.79 6.10 3.20
N GLU A 10 0.14 5.15 3.09
CA GLU A 10 0.14 4.13 2.04
C GLU A 10 -1.10 3.23 2.10
N HIS A 11 -1.50 2.77 3.31
CA HIS A 11 -2.74 2.01 3.52
C HIS A 11 -3.97 2.78 3.04
N ARG A 12 -4.14 4.03 3.48
CA ARG A 12 -5.26 4.87 3.03
C ARG A 12 -5.26 5.09 1.51
N GLY A 13 -4.08 5.19 0.91
CA GLY A 13 -3.91 5.25 -0.54
C GLY A 13 -4.40 3.97 -1.24
N ALA A 14 -4.01 2.80 -0.72
CA ALA A 14 -4.44 1.50 -1.23
C ALA A 14 -5.96 1.30 -1.09
N GLU A 15 -6.55 1.63 0.07
CA GLU A 15 -8.00 1.59 0.29
C GLU A 15 -8.76 2.50 -0.69
N THR A 16 -8.24 3.70 -0.95
CA THR A 16 -8.80 4.63 -1.92
C THR A 16 -8.80 4.04 -3.33
N LEU A 17 -7.70 3.38 -3.74
CA LEU A 17 -7.62 2.70 -5.02
C LEU A 17 -8.62 1.53 -5.09
N MET A 18 -8.74 0.71 -4.04
CA MET A 18 -9.71 -0.38 -3.96
C MET A 18 -11.15 0.14 -4.11
N ASN A 19 -11.52 1.20 -3.40
CA ASN A 19 -12.84 1.80 -3.51
C ASN A 19 -13.14 2.32 -4.92
N ARG A 20 -12.15 2.94 -5.58
CA ARG A 20 -12.29 3.40 -6.97
C ARG A 20 -12.42 2.25 -7.96
N ILE A 21 -11.70 1.15 -7.75
CA ILE A 21 -11.82 -0.08 -8.56
C ILE A 21 -13.24 -0.63 -8.47
N LEU A 22 -13.80 -0.71 -7.25
CA LEU A 22 -15.15 -1.21 -7.02
C LEU A 22 -16.24 -0.29 -7.59
N ALA A 23 -16.00 1.02 -7.57
CA ALA A 23 -16.91 2.01 -8.15
C ALA A 23 -16.79 2.15 -9.67
N SER A 24 -15.72 1.63 -10.29
CA SER A 24 -15.49 1.79 -11.74
C SER A 24 -16.45 0.92 -12.56
N GLY A 25 -17.27 1.56 -13.38
CA GLY A 25 -18.09 0.90 -14.41
C GLY A 25 -17.35 0.66 -15.73
N ASP A 26 -16.18 1.27 -15.92
CA ASP A 26 -15.36 1.12 -17.12
C ASP A 26 -14.22 0.11 -16.89
N ALA A 27 -14.03 -0.80 -17.85
CA ALA A 27 -13.04 -1.87 -17.77
C ALA A 27 -11.61 -1.35 -17.91
N ALA A 28 -11.38 -0.38 -18.79
CA ALA A 28 -10.04 0.18 -19.01
C ALA A 28 -9.56 0.98 -17.80
N GLU A 29 -10.44 1.81 -17.22
CA GLU A 29 -10.17 2.51 -15.97
C GLU A 29 -9.93 1.54 -14.81
N ARG A 30 -10.75 0.50 -14.68
CA ARG A 30 -10.58 -0.53 -13.65
C ARG A 30 -9.22 -1.20 -13.75
N GLU A 31 -8.78 -1.57 -14.95
CA GLU A 31 -7.48 -2.18 -15.21
C GLU A 31 -6.33 -1.21 -14.87
N ARG A 32 -6.47 0.07 -15.23
CA ARG A 32 -5.50 1.12 -14.88
C ARG A 32 -5.38 1.32 -13.37
N LEU A 33 -6.49 1.29 -12.64
CA LEU A 33 -6.51 1.40 -11.17
C LEU A 33 -5.92 0.16 -10.51
N LEU A 34 -6.19 -1.03 -11.03
CA LEU A 34 -5.59 -2.28 -10.56
C LEU A 34 -4.06 -2.24 -10.69
N ARG A 35 -3.52 -1.76 -11.82
CA ARG A 35 -2.06 -1.58 -11.99
C ARG A 35 -1.47 -0.64 -10.94
N GLN A 36 -2.15 0.46 -10.63
CA GLN A 36 -1.72 1.39 -9.59
C GLN A 36 -1.73 0.72 -8.20
N LEU A 37 -2.77 -0.06 -7.90
CA LEU A 37 -2.88 -0.78 -6.63
C LEU A 37 -1.75 -1.81 -6.48
N VAL A 38 -1.47 -2.59 -7.54
CA VAL A 38 -0.36 -3.56 -7.54
C VAL A 38 0.97 -2.88 -7.26
N ASN A 39 1.25 -1.76 -7.94
CA ASN A 39 2.48 -1.02 -7.69
C ASN A 39 2.57 -0.49 -6.25
N ALA A 40 1.48 0.09 -5.74
CA ALA A 40 1.42 0.62 -4.38
C ALA A 40 1.68 -0.48 -3.34
N LEU A 41 1.00 -1.62 -3.46
CA LEU A 41 1.17 -2.75 -2.54
C LEU A 41 2.56 -3.39 -2.64
N THR A 42 3.15 -3.44 -3.84
CA THR A 42 4.50 -3.99 -4.03
C THR A 42 5.54 -3.18 -3.25
N ILE A 43 5.46 -1.85 -3.35
CA ILE A 43 6.38 -0.94 -2.64
C ILE A 43 6.11 -1.00 -1.13
N HIS A 44 4.83 -0.95 -0.73
CA HIS A 44 4.42 -1.02 0.66
C HIS A 44 4.96 -2.29 1.35
N ASN A 45 4.72 -3.46 0.77
CA ASN A 45 5.24 -4.73 1.33
C ASN A 45 6.76 -4.74 1.41
N ALA A 46 7.47 -4.21 0.41
CA ALA A 46 8.92 -4.15 0.43
C ALA A 46 9.45 -3.27 1.58
N ASN A 47 8.76 -2.17 1.89
CA ASN A 47 9.10 -1.31 3.03
C ASN A 47 8.88 -2.05 4.36
N GLU A 48 7.75 -2.73 4.49
CA GLU A 48 7.44 -3.48 5.71
C GLU A 48 8.44 -4.63 5.94
N GLU A 49 8.67 -5.47 4.94
CA GLU A 49 9.52 -6.66 5.05
C GLU A 49 11.01 -6.33 5.27
N ASN A 50 11.53 -5.30 4.59
CA ASN A 50 12.96 -5.03 4.62
C ASN A 50 13.38 -4.01 5.69
N ILE A 51 12.45 -3.23 6.25
CA ILE A 51 12.79 -2.13 7.16
C ILE A 51 12.00 -2.25 8.46
N VAL A 52 10.68 -2.31 8.38
CA VAL A 52 9.80 -2.13 9.55
C VAL A 52 9.79 -3.38 10.43
N TYR A 53 9.53 -4.55 9.85
CA TYR A 53 9.49 -5.80 10.61
C TYR A 53 10.85 -6.14 11.24
N PRO A 54 12.00 -5.98 10.55
CA PRO A 54 13.30 -6.14 11.19
C PRO A 54 13.50 -5.21 12.39
N ALA A 55 13.17 -3.92 12.26
CA ALA A 55 13.32 -2.94 13.34
C ALA A 55 12.44 -3.28 14.56
N ILE A 56 11.22 -3.76 14.34
CA ILE A 56 10.35 -4.26 15.42
C ILE A 56 10.98 -5.49 16.08
N GLY A 57 11.50 -6.42 15.29
CA GLY A 57 12.16 -7.63 15.80
C GLY A 57 13.39 -7.31 16.67
N GLU A 58 14.20 -6.34 16.27
CA GLU A 58 15.34 -5.86 17.06
C GLU A 58 14.90 -5.21 18.37
N ALA A 59 13.86 -4.38 18.35
CA ALA A 59 13.35 -3.68 19.53
C ALA A 59 12.62 -4.60 20.54
N ALA A 60 12.13 -5.76 20.07
CA ALA A 60 11.42 -6.74 20.90
C ALA A 60 12.34 -7.74 21.61
N ASN A 61 13.65 -7.70 21.33
CA ASN A 61 14.70 -8.53 21.96
C ASN A 61 15.46 -7.75 23.04
#